data_AF-A0AB35Y8D9-F1
#
_entry.id   AF-A0AB35Y8D9-F1
#
_cell.length_a   1.000
_cell.length_b   1.000
_cell.length_c   1.000
_cell.angle_alpha   90.00
_cell.angle_beta   90.00
_cell.angle_gamma   90.00
#
_symmetry.space_group_name_H-M   'P 1'
#
loop_
_entity.id
_entity.type
_entity.pdbx_description
1 polymer ?
#
loop_
_entity_poly.entity_id
_entity_poly.type
_entity_poly.pdbx_seq_one_letter_code
_entity_poly.pdbx_strand_id
1 'polypeptide(L)'
;MKQTGASYQDTAIEFNMNNPGLIANWNSKFLKEGIEGLQEKAKGRPPMSNNPKNKPVKQPNTLSREEQLERENELLRLEIAYLKKLNAFEANPDAFLEKHKQRWHSNSKKKGSD
;
A
#
# COMPACT_ATOMS: atom_id res chain seq x y z
N MET A 1 7.80 -8.19 11.11
CA MET A 1 9.15 -7.60 10.93
C MET A 1 10.17 -8.67 11.22
N LYS A 2 11.14 -8.89 10.33
CA LYS A 2 12.20 -9.87 10.54
C LYS A 2 13.22 -9.29 11.52
N GLN A 3 13.49 -9.98 12.63
CA GLN A 3 14.60 -9.63 13.51
C GLN A 3 15.85 -10.26 12.91
N THR A 4 16.76 -9.43 12.39
CA THR A 4 18.02 -9.87 11.77
C THR A 4 19.06 -10.31 12.80
N GLY A 5 18.81 -10.13 14.11
CA GLY A 5 19.70 -10.51 15.20
C GLY A 5 21.03 -9.72 15.28
N ALA A 6 21.28 -8.83 14.32
CA ALA A 6 22.49 -8.02 14.25
C ALA A 6 22.54 -6.99 15.39
N SER A 7 23.74 -6.76 15.94
CA SER A 7 23.93 -5.69 16.93
C SER A 7 23.84 -4.31 16.26
N TYR A 8 23.66 -3.26 17.06
CA TYR A 8 23.70 -1.89 16.56
C TYR A 8 25.07 -1.52 15.95
N GLN A 9 26.15 -2.15 16.43
CA GLN A 9 27.50 -1.95 15.87
C GLN A 9 27.64 -2.59 14.50
N ASP A 10 27.21 -3.85 14.36
CA ASP A 10 27.26 -4.56 13.06
C ASP A 10 26.42 -3.83 12.03
N THR A 11 25.23 -3.36 12.44
CA THR A 11 24.36 -2.55 11.60
C THR A 11 25.05 -1.24 11.19
N ALA A 12 25.73 -0.56 12.11
CA ALA A 12 26.45 0.67 11.78
C ALA A 12 27.59 0.42 10.79
N ILE A 13 28.33 -0.67 10.95
CA ILE A 13 29.43 -1.05 10.04
C ILE A 13 28.87 -1.34 8.64
N GLU A 14 27.80 -2.15 8.54
CA GLU A 14 27.16 -2.51 7.27
C GLU A 14 26.67 -1.28 6.50
N PHE A 15 26.10 -0.29 7.20
CA PHE A 15 25.61 0.96 6.61
C PHE A 15 26.65 2.09 6.62
N ASN A 16 27.92 1.78 6.91
CA ASN A 16 29.03 2.73 6.91
C ASN A 16 28.78 3.98 7.80
N MET A 17 28.02 3.80 8.88
CA MET A 17 27.67 4.82 9.87
C MET A 17 28.68 4.82 11.02
N ASN A 18 29.12 6.01 11.42
CA ASN A 18 30.07 6.16 12.52
C ASN A 18 29.42 6.16 13.91
N ASN A 19 28.08 6.15 14.00
CA ASN A 19 27.36 6.32 15.26
C ASN A 19 26.30 5.21 15.47
N PRO A 20 26.69 4.09 16.09
CA PRO A 20 25.75 3.03 16.49
C PRO A 20 24.65 3.51 17.44
N GLY A 21 24.93 4.51 18.29
CA GLY A 21 23.96 5.10 19.21
C GLY A 21 22.80 5.79 18.50
N LEU A 22 23.04 6.35 17.32
CA LEU A 22 21.98 6.94 16.48
C LEU A 22 20.97 5.86 16.05
N ILE A 23 21.45 4.67 15.70
CA ILE A 23 20.61 3.53 15.30
C ILE A 23 19.77 3.06 16.48
N ALA A 24 20.36 2.97 17.68
CA ALA A 24 19.61 2.61 18.89
C ALA A 24 18.50 3.63 19.20
N ASN A 25 18.78 4.93 19.05
CA ASN A 25 17.80 5.99 19.23
C ASN A 25 16.66 5.89 18.20
N TRP A 26 16.99 5.67 16.92
CA TRP A 26 15.98 5.46 15.88
C TRP A 26 15.14 4.23 16.13
N ASN A 27 15.75 3.12 16.56
CA ASN A 27 15.03 1.90 16.89
C ASN A 27 14.06 2.11 18.06
N SER A 28 14.50 2.76 19.14
CA SER A 28 13.64 3.10 20.28
C SER A 28 12.48 4.02 19.87
N LYS A 29 12.77 5.03 19.05
CA LYS A 29 11.76 5.96 18.54
C LYS A 29 10.74 5.27 17.63
N PHE A 30 11.20 4.37 16.78
CA PHE A 30 10.35 3.56 15.91
C PHE A 30 9.47 2.59 16.70
N LEU A 31 10.01 1.94 17.75
CA LEU A 31 9.21 1.06 18.61
C LEU A 31 8.12 1.82 19.39
N LYS A 32 8.37 3.09 19.73
CA LYS A 32 7.43 3.91 20.50
C LYS A 32 6.39 4.63 19.64
N GLU A 33 6.82 5.21 18.53
CA GLU A 33 6.03 6.15 17.70
C GLU A 33 5.78 5.60 16.28
N GLY A 34 6.27 4.41 15.95
CA GLY A 34 6.18 3.85 14.60
C GLY A 34 6.98 4.64 13.57
N ILE A 35 6.54 4.57 12.31
CA ILE A 35 7.16 5.28 11.18
C ILE A 35 7.07 6.80 11.37
N GLU A 36 5.98 7.29 11.95
CA GLU A 36 5.78 8.72 12.25
C GLU A 36 6.87 9.27 13.19
N GLY A 37 7.38 8.42 14.08
CA GLY A 37 8.51 8.75 14.94
C GLY A 37 9.79 9.10 14.18
N LEU A 38 10.02 8.50 13.01
CA LEU A 38 11.22 8.75 12.21
C LEU A 38 11.06 9.95 11.27
N GLN A 39 9.86 10.54 11.17
CA GLN A 39 9.66 11.73 10.33
C GLN A 39 10.38 12.96 10.89
N GLU A 40 10.79 13.85 10.00
CA GLU A 40 11.40 15.12 10.34
C GLU A 40 10.40 16.01 11.12
N LYS A 41 10.68 16.22 12.40
CA LYS A 41 9.92 17.17 13.23
C LYS A 41 10.51 18.57 13.07
N ALA A 42 9.66 19.60 13.20
CA ALA A 42 10.10 20.99 13.14
C ALA A 42 11.30 21.21 14.08
N LYS A 43 12.43 21.60 13.50
CA LYS A 43 13.70 21.76 14.22
C LYS A 43 13.69 23.10 14.97
N GLY A 44 13.92 23.06 16.28
CA GLY A 44 14.06 24.26 17.12
C GLY A 44 12.98 24.41 18.19
N ARG A 45 13.07 25.51 18.96
CA ARG A 45 12.09 25.87 19.99
C ARG A 45 10.79 26.35 19.30
N PRO A 46 9.60 25.89 19.73
CA PRO A 46 8.35 26.44 19.20
C PRO A 46 8.30 27.95 19.44
N PRO A 47 7.72 28.73 18.50
CA PRO A 47 7.63 30.18 18.63
C PRO A 47 6.84 30.53 19.90
N MET A 48 7.29 31.56 20.62
CA MET A 48 6.55 32.12 21.73
C MET A 48 5.30 32.80 21.16
N SER A 49 4.13 32.36 21.60
CA SER A 49 2.83 32.73 21.04
C SER A 49 2.62 34.24 21.02
N ASN A 50 2.39 34.80 19.83
CA ASN A 50 1.50 35.93 19.59
C ASN A 50 0.60 35.52 18.42
N ASN A 51 -0.71 35.51 18.66
CA ASN A 51 -1.75 34.77 17.94
C ASN A 51 -1.94 35.17 16.45
N PRO A 52 -2.75 34.46 15.63
CA PRO A 52 -2.28 33.41 14.73
C PRO A 52 -2.66 33.67 13.26
N LYS A 53 -1.78 33.31 12.32
CA LYS A 53 -2.20 32.96 10.96
C LYS A 53 -1.51 31.66 10.58
N ASN A 54 -1.95 30.59 11.22
CA ASN A 54 -1.77 29.26 10.65
C ASN A 54 -2.57 29.25 9.34
N LYS A 55 -1.90 29.61 8.24
CA LYS A 55 -2.32 29.12 6.93
C LYS A 55 -2.39 27.61 7.10
N PRO A 56 -3.52 26.94 6.79
CA PRO A 56 -3.51 25.50 6.78
C PRO A 56 -2.42 25.10 5.79
N VAL A 57 -1.33 24.54 6.33
CA VAL A 57 -0.42 23.75 5.52
C VAL A 57 -1.33 22.72 4.90
N LYS A 58 -1.51 22.79 3.57
CA LYS A 58 -2.20 21.75 2.83
C LYS A 58 -1.41 20.47 3.12
N GLN A 59 -1.86 19.72 4.12
CA GLN A 59 -1.47 18.33 4.30
C GLN A 59 -1.66 17.70 2.92
N PRO A 60 -0.62 17.07 2.33
CA PRO A 60 -0.77 16.44 1.04
C PRO A 60 -1.80 15.33 1.22
N ASN A 61 -3.06 15.57 0.83
CA ASN A 61 -4.25 14.73 1.03
C ASN A 61 -3.87 13.29 1.40
N THR A 62 -3.55 13.07 2.67
CA THR A 62 -3.28 11.75 3.18
C THR A 62 -4.67 11.21 3.30
N LEU A 63 -5.03 10.32 2.36
CA LEU A 63 -6.34 9.68 2.36
C LEU A 63 -6.69 9.30 3.78
N SER A 64 -7.90 9.66 4.21
CA SER A 64 -8.37 9.28 5.54
C SER A 64 -8.13 7.79 5.74
N ARG A 65 -7.93 7.36 6.98
CA ARG A 65 -7.77 5.93 7.29
C ARG A 65 -8.90 5.10 6.65
N GLU A 66 -10.10 5.66 6.61
CA GLU A 66 -11.27 5.08 5.98
C GLU A 66 -11.11 4.93 4.46
N GLU A 67 -10.71 6.00 3.75
CA GLU A 67 -10.48 5.97 2.30
C GLU A 67 -9.35 5.00 1.89
N GLN A 68 -8.32 4.86 2.72
CA GLN A 68 -7.27 3.85 2.50
C GLN A 68 -7.83 2.43 2.61
N LEU A 69 -8.63 2.17 3.65
CA LEU A 69 -9.28 0.88 3.87
C LEU A 69 -10.30 0.55 2.77
N GLU A 70 -11.01 1.55 2.26
CA GLU A 70 -11.93 1.38 1.13
C GLU A 70 -11.18 0.97 -0.14
N ARG A 71 -10.08 1.66 -0.46
CA ARG A 71 -9.22 1.31 -1.60
C ARG A 71 -8.63 -0.10 -1.47
N GLU A 72 -8.13 -0.45 -0.29
CA GLU A 72 -7.62 -1.80 -0.02
C GLU A 72 -8.72 -2.86 -0.19
N ASN A 73 -9.93 -2.59 0.30
CA ASN A 73 -11.09 -3.47 0.11
C ASN A 73 -11.46 -3.63 -1.37
N GLU A 74 -11.44 -2.57 -2.16
CA GLU A 74 -11.68 -2.64 -3.60
C GLU A 74 -10.65 -3.51 -4.32
N LEU A 75 -9.36 -3.30 -4.02
CA LEU A 75 -8.28 -4.11 -4.58
C LEU A 75 -8.44 -5.60 -4.20
N LEU A 76 -8.75 -5.90 -2.94
CA LEU A 76 -8.99 -7.27 -2.49
C LEU A 76 -10.20 -7.91 -3.18
N ARG A 77 -11.28 -7.15 -3.42
CA ARG A 77 -12.45 -7.64 -4.15
C ARG A 77 -12.10 -7.98 -5.60
N LEU A 78 -11.27 -7.17 -6.27
CA LEU A 78 -10.81 -7.43 -7.63
C LEU A 78 -9.94 -8.70 -7.68
N GLU A 79 -9.00 -8.84 -6.75
CA GLU A 79 -8.13 -10.02 -6.64
C GLU A 79 -8.96 -11.30 -6.43
N ILE A 80 -9.90 -11.29 -5.46
CA ILE A 80 -10.79 -12.43 -5.21
C ILE A 80 -11.64 -12.75 -6.45
N ALA A 81 -12.16 -11.74 -7.14
CA ALA A 81 -12.94 -11.96 -8.35
C ALA A 81 -12.10 -12.57 -9.48
N TYR A 82 -10.84 -12.15 -9.61
CA TYR A 82 -9.90 -12.72 -10.57
C TYR A 82 -9.58 -14.19 -10.23
N LEU A 83 -9.20 -14.48 -8.99
CA LEU A 83 -8.90 -15.84 -8.53
C LEU A 83 -10.11 -16.78 -8.69
N LYS A 84 -11.32 -16.31 -8.40
CA LYS A 84 -12.55 -17.11 -8.64
C LYS A 84 -12.74 -17.44 -10.11
N LYS A 85 -12.45 -16.50 -11.02
CA LYS A 85 -12.50 -16.76 -12.47
C LYS A 85 -11.43 -17.75 -12.90
N LEU A 86 -10.21 -17.62 -12.34
CA LEU A 86 -9.11 -18.53 -12.61
C LEU A 86 -9.43 -19.95 -12.15
N ASN A 87 -9.88 -20.12 -10.90
CA ASN A 87 -10.28 -21.42 -10.37
C ASN A 87 -11.43 -22.05 -11.17
N ALA A 88 -12.40 -21.24 -11.60
CA ALA A 88 -13.48 -21.73 -12.45
C ALA A 88 -12.98 -22.20 -13.82
N PHE A 89 -11.98 -21.51 -14.38
CA PHE A 89 -11.32 -21.89 -15.63
C PHE A 89 -10.53 -23.19 -15.46
N GLU A 90 -9.76 -23.34 -14.38
CA GLU A 90 -9.00 -24.57 -14.09
C GLU A 90 -9.93 -25.77 -13.85
N ALA A 91 -11.03 -25.57 -13.13
CA ALA A 91 -11.98 -26.64 -12.84
C ALA A 91 -12.75 -27.11 -14.07
N ASN A 92 -13.07 -26.22 -15.01
CA ASN A 92 -13.83 -26.53 -16.24
C ASN A 92 -13.34 -25.67 -17.42
N PRO A 93 -12.18 -26.01 -18.03
CA PRO A 93 -11.59 -25.20 -19.09
C PRO A 93 -12.49 -25.13 -20.33
N ASP A 94 -13.18 -26.23 -20.64
CA ASP A 94 -14.04 -26.33 -21.82
C ASP A 94 -15.28 -25.44 -21.72
N ALA A 95 -15.90 -25.32 -20.54
CA ALA A 95 -17.11 -24.51 -20.35
C ALA A 95 -16.86 -22.99 -20.55
N PHE A 96 -15.67 -22.51 -20.17
CA PHE A 96 -15.29 -21.11 -20.37
C PHE A 96 -15.01 -20.81 -21.85
N LEU A 97 -14.33 -21.72 -22.55
CA LEU A 97 -14.08 -21.62 -23.99
C LEU A 97 -15.36 -21.72 -24.81
N GLU A 98 -16.29 -22.61 -24.45
CA GLU A 98 -17.60 -22.78 -25.09
C GLU A 98 -18.41 -21.47 -25.01
N LYS A 99 -18.51 -20.87 -23.82
CA LYS A 99 -19.25 -19.61 -23.63
C LYS A 99 -18.70 -18.45 -24.48
N HIS A 100 -17.39 -18.40 -24.69
CA HIS A 100 -16.77 -17.35 -25.50
C HIS A 100 -16.90 -17.62 -27.01
N LYS A 101 -16.86 -18.89 -27.45
CA LYS A 101 -17.10 -19.30 -28.85
C LYS A 101 -18.57 -19.11 -29.26
N GLN A 102 -19.52 -19.48 -28.40
CA GLN A 102 -20.96 -19.35 -28.66
C GLN A 102 -21.37 -17.88 -28.86
N ARG A 103 -20.77 -16.96 -28.10
CA ARG A 103 -21.04 -15.51 -28.19
C ARG A 103 -20.55 -14.89 -29.51
N TRP A 104 -19.44 -15.41 -30.06
CA TRP A 104 -18.91 -14.94 -31.35
C TRP A 104 -19.72 -15.48 -32.53
N HIS A 105 -20.15 -16.75 -32.49
CA HIS A 105 -20.94 -17.36 -33.56
C HIS A 105 -22.42 -16.96 -33.59
N SER A 106 -22.98 -16.49 -32.47
CA SER A 106 -24.41 -16.10 -32.42
C SER A 106 -24.69 -14.72 -33.04
N ASN A 107 -23.70 -13.82 -33.07
CA ASN A 107 -23.89 -12.48 -33.66
C ASN A 107 -23.78 -12.45 -35.20
N SER A 108 -23.29 -13.51 -35.84
CA SER A 108 -23.16 -13.56 -37.31
C SER A 108 -24.45 -13.97 -38.03
N LYS A 109 -25.37 -14.67 -37.36
CA LYS A 109 -26.62 -15.18 -37.96
C LYS A 109 -27.78 -14.17 -38.02
N LYS A 110 -27.58 -12.92 -37.55
CA LYS A 110 -28.67 -11.92 -37.44
C LYS A 110 -28.59 -10.75 -38.43
N LYS A 111 -27.68 -10.80 -39.42
CA LYS A 111 -27.68 -9.90 -40.58
C LYS A 111 -28.02 -10.71 -41.83
N GLY A 112 -29.28 -10.66 -42.24
CA GLY A 112 -29.74 -11.27 -43.49
C GLY A 112 -31.00 -12.10 -43.30
N SER A 113 -32.12 -11.42 -43.05
CA SER A 113 -33.41 -11.83 -43.61
C SER A 113 -34.20 -10.54 -43.78
N ASP A 114 -34.30 -10.11 -45.04
CA ASP A 114 -35.43 -9.29 -45.51
C ASP A 114 -36.75 -10.05 -45.29
#